data_AF-A0A973ZHU4-F1
#
_entry.id   AF-A0A973ZHU4-F1
#
_cell.length_a   1.000
_cell.length_b   1.000
_cell.length_c   1.000
_cell.angle_alpha   90.00
_cell.angle_beta   90.00
_cell.angle_gamma   90.00
#
_symmetry.space_group_name_H-M   'P 1'
#
loop_
_entity.id
_entity.type
_entity.pdbx_description
1 polymer ?
#
loop_
_entity_poly.entity_id
_entity_poly.type
_entity_poly.pdbx_seq_one_letter_code
_entity_poly.pdbx_strand_id
1 'polypeptide(L)'
;MITMAGAAGLAFCAGAGQNPGMPTESDAQAAQRRGLLAPVARLCFEAGVPVRMGRLDGPHNPSVVALVCGPADGSWDASVTVVRAHSVPAAHQDWNGRWGRDPRDGYDLGSDGTLVYEVQVHEDDDGGTGHGRRPIVVFELHETERAVADAMILWWRRPWLFHTPPPIPGPGQERRRERVAEHRRLAAAYPQVRMSALPPPARELAAQLDPASVARNFPRGVSGRFQRSAVVALTALDDTPLHLRGAWLAARCLGDGLTVTVEELIGGNQEHRWDRTPWLWDRRRADAGPRERWQADEPGQVSDILAALRCGAVAEALALAGVDVDDQLGRLLAGRPNRLFRAGLTQKWVTNLHLGLAEAAPWRFGDAHRAWRAERGHRARRPAPLFGLKGLNQARKPKVALDVEDGRPILRLVFTASNLQMPRSLWTVPTDFPA
;
A
#
# COMPACT_ATOMS: atom_id res chain seq x y z
N MET A 1 16.66 -4.65 12.67
CA MET A 1 15.82 -5.71 12.08
C MET A 1 14.67 -5.89 13.06
N ILE A 2 13.61 -5.09 12.92
CA ILE A 2 12.46 -5.08 13.86
C ILE A 2 11.47 -6.09 13.31
N THR A 3 11.36 -7.25 13.95
CA THR A 3 10.33 -8.24 13.69
C THR A 3 9.00 -7.61 14.11
N MET A 4 8.27 -7.03 13.16
CA MET A 4 6.86 -6.72 13.37
C MET A 4 6.15 -8.07 13.46
N ALA A 5 5.98 -8.57 14.68
CA ALA A 5 5.10 -9.68 14.98
C ALA A 5 3.76 -9.36 14.30
N GLY A 6 3.36 -10.24 13.38
CA GLY A 6 2.09 -10.11 12.73
C GLY A 6 1.01 -10.03 13.80
N ALA A 7 0.13 -9.04 13.68
CA ALA A 7 -1.21 -9.10 14.25
C ALA A 7 -1.95 -10.28 13.58
N ALA A 8 -1.51 -11.50 13.87
CA ALA A 8 -2.37 -12.66 13.90
C ALA A 8 -3.44 -12.29 14.90
N GLY A 9 -4.69 -12.25 14.43
CA GLY A 9 -5.82 -11.87 15.26
C GLY A 9 -5.71 -12.60 16.59
N LEU A 10 -5.49 -11.83 17.64
CA LEU A 10 -5.93 -12.17 18.97
C LEU A 10 -7.44 -12.35 18.83
N ALA A 11 -7.86 -13.55 18.46
CA ALA A 11 -9.03 -14.15 19.07
C ALA A 11 -8.68 -14.30 20.55
N PHE A 12 -8.64 -13.17 21.26
CA PHE A 12 -9.10 -13.18 22.63
C PHE A 12 -10.44 -13.89 22.54
N CYS A 13 -10.57 -14.99 23.27
CA CYS A 13 -11.86 -15.56 23.56
C CYS A 13 -12.70 -14.44 24.19
N ALA A 14 -13.37 -13.66 23.35
CA ALA A 14 -14.48 -12.82 23.70
C ALA A 14 -15.64 -13.77 24.01
N GLY A 15 -15.49 -14.54 25.08
CA GLY A 15 -16.64 -14.99 25.82
C GLY A 15 -17.35 -13.70 26.21
N ALA A 16 -18.54 -13.48 25.65
CA ALA A 16 -19.43 -12.38 25.97
C ALA A 16 -20.01 -12.53 27.39
N GLY A 17 -19.18 -12.93 28.36
CA GLY A 17 -19.47 -12.77 29.76
C GLY A 17 -19.24 -11.30 30.08
N GLN A 18 -20.32 -10.59 30.41
CA GLN A 18 -20.21 -9.31 31.10
C GLN A 18 -19.30 -9.54 32.31
N ASN A 19 -18.09 -8.94 32.30
CA ASN A 19 -17.29 -8.90 33.50
C ASN A 19 -18.14 -8.19 34.57
N PRO A 20 -18.38 -8.79 35.74
CA PRO A 20 -19.06 -8.13 36.83
C PRO A 20 -18.42 -6.77 37.04
N GLY A 21 -19.22 -5.70 36.97
CA GLY A 21 -18.72 -4.33 36.89
C GLY A 21 -17.68 -4.07 37.98
N MET A 22 -16.42 -3.87 37.56
CA MET A 22 -15.40 -3.41 38.48
C MET A 22 -15.87 -2.09 39.10
N PRO A 23 -15.70 -1.90 40.42
CA PRO A 23 -16.04 -0.64 41.06
C PRO A 23 -15.26 0.50 40.40
N THR A 24 -15.89 1.67 40.31
CA THR A 24 -15.23 2.90 39.89
C THR A 24 -13.97 3.12 40.73
N GLU A 25 -12.89 3.56 40.10
CA GLU A 25 -11.63 3.85 40.78
C GLU A 25 -11.84 4.74 42.01
N SER A 26 -11.33 4.31 43.16
CA SER A 26 -11.40 5.09 44.39
C SER A 26 -10.47 6.31 44.36
N ASP A 27 -10.78 7.35 45.13
CA ASP A 27 -9.92 8.54 45.24
C ASP A 27 -8.50 8.22 45.72
N ALA A 28 -8.37 7.23 46.61
CA ALA A 28 -7.08 6.75 47.10
C ALA A 28 -6.25 6.11 45.98
N GLN A 29 -6.85 5.22 45.17
CA GLN A 29 -6.18 4.63 44.01
C GLN A 29 -5.85 5.69 42.95
N ALA A 30 -6.75 6.64 42.70
CA ALA A 30 -6.51 7.75 41.78
C ALA A 30 -5.32 8.61 42.24
N ALA A 31 -5.22 8.93 43.54
CA ALA A 31 -4.10 9.66 44.11
C ALA A 31 -2.78 8.87 44.00
N GLN A 32 -2.81 7.56 44.29
CA GLN A 32 -1.66 6.67 44.13
C GLN A 32 -1.18 6.62 42.68
N ARG A 33 -2.08 6.45 41.69
CA ARG A 33 -1.74 6.49 40.26
C ARG A 33 -1.09 7.80 39.85
N ARG A 34 -1.61 8.95 40.30
CA ARG A 34 -1.00 10.26 40.00
C ARG A 34 0.45 10.31 40.50
N GLY A 35 0.71 9.80 41.70
CA GLY A 35 2.06 9.71 42.27
C GLY A 35 2.99 8.86 41.43
N LEU A 36 2.53 7.68 40.99
CA LEU A 36 3.31 6.75 40.16
C LEU A 36 3.54 7.28 38.73
N LEU A 37 2.60 8.04 38.17
CA LEU A 37 2.72 8.62 36.83
C LEU A 37 3.54 9.93 36.80
N ALA A 38 3.72 10.61 37.94
CA ALA A 38 4.43 11.89 37.99
C ALA A 38 5.86 11.85 37.43
N PRO A 39 6.70 10.82 37.69
CA PRO A 39 8.03 10.76 37.10
C PRO A 39 8.00 10.54 35.59
N VAL A 40 7.05 9.76 35.05
CA VAL A 40 6.84 9.60 33.60
C VAL A 40 6.49 10.94 32.97
N ALA A 41 5.57 11.69 33.60
CA ALA A 41 5.16 13.02 33.12
C ALA A 41 6.35 14.00 33.07
N ARG A 42 7.18 14.00 34.11
CA ARG A 42 8.39 14.82 34.19
C ARG A 42 9.38 14.48 33.06
N LEU A 43 9.68 13.20 32.85
CA LEU A 43 10.58 12.76 31.77
C LEU A 43 10.05 13.14 30.37
N CYS A 44 8.75 13.01 30.14
CA CYS A 44 8.11 13.45 28.91
C CYS A 44 8.20 14.97 28.71
N PHE A 45 7.92 15.74 29.77
CA PHE A 45 8.00 17.21 29.74
C PHE A 45 9.43 17.69 29.45
N GLU A 46 10.43 17.12 30.13
CA GLU A 46 11.85 17.40 29.89
C GLU A 46 12.27 17.10 28.43
N ALA A 47 11.62 16.13 27.78
CA ALA A 47 11.83 15.78 26.39
C ALA A 47 10.99 16.59 25.38
N GLY A 48 10.19 17.55 25.84
CA GLY A 48 9.30 18.39 25.02
C GLY A 48 8.05 17.69 24.52
N VAL A 49 7.61 16.60 25.18
CA VAL A 49 6.39 15.86 24.82
C VAL A 49 5.22 16.42 25.63
N PRO A 50 4.15 16.94 24.99
CA PRO A 50 3.00 17.46 25.70
C PRO A 50 2.15 16.32 26.25
N VAL A 51 2.33 16.05 27.54
CA VAL A 51 1.52 15.10 28.30
C VAL A 51 0.65 15.85 29.31
N ARG A 52 -0.55 15.33 29.56
CA ARG A 52 -1.44 15.85 30.61
C ARG A 52 -2.02 14.71 31.41
N MET A 53 -2.35 14.98 32.68
CA MET A 53 -3.15 14.06 33.47
C MET A 53 -4.59 14.05 32.95
N GLY A 54 -5.15 12.87 32.78
CA GLY A 54 -6.49 12.63 32.26
C GLY A 54 -7.04 11.31 32.76
N ARG A 55 -7.92 10.70 31.97
CA ARG A 55 -8.46 9.36 32.25
C ARG A 55 -8.33 8.47 31.02
N LEU A 56 -8.12 7.19 31.25
CA LEU A 56 -8.25 6.14 30.25
C LEU A 56 -9.66 5.55 30.38
N ASP A 57 -10.45 5.70 29.33
CA ASP A 57 -11.80 5.16 29.25
C ASP A 57 -11.81 3.94 28.33
N GLY A 58 -12.41 2.84 28.76
CA GLY A 58 -12.60 1.66 27.93
C GLY A 58 -14.05 1.16 28.00
N PRO A 59 -14.61 0.59 26.92
CA PRO A 59 -16.00 0.12 26.90
C PRO A 59 -16.28 -0.98 27.94
N HIS A 60 -15.23 -1.64 28.46
CA HIS A 60 -15.31 -2.71 29.44
C HIS A 60 -14.38 -2.50 30.65
N ASN A 61 -13.70 -1.35 30.74
CA ASN A 61 -12.75 -1.06 31.80
C ASN A 61 -13.26 0.12 32.63
N PRO A 62 -13.02 0.13 33.97
CA PRO A 62 -13.29 1.31 34.76
C PRO A 62 -12.46 2.47 34.21
N SER A 63 -13.05 3.67 34.19
CA SER A 63 -12.31 4.88 33.90
C SER A 63 -11.23 5.04 34.98
N VAL A 64 -9.95 5.10 34.62
CA VAL A 64 -8.82 5.22 35.56
C VAL A 64 -7.95 6.42 35.24
N VAL A 65 -7.26 6.96 36.25
CA VAL A 65 -6.26 8.02 36.01
C VAL A 65 -5.19 7.54 35.02
N ALA A 66 -4.86 8.40 34.06
CA ALA A 66 -3.83 8.15 33.05
C ALA A 66 -3.10 9.43 32.66
N LEU A 67 -1.87 9.31 32.17
CA LEU A 67 -1.26 10.34 31.34
C LEU A 67 -1.75 10.16 29.91
N VAL A 68 -2.13 11.24 29.25
CA VAL A 68 -2.54 11.22 27.86
C VAL A 68 -1.69 12.16 27.02
N CYS A 69 -1.40 11.74 25.80
CA CYS A 69 -0.60 12.45 24.80
C CYS A 69 -1.26 12.29 23.43
N GLY A 70 -1.21 13.32 22.61
CA GLY A 70 -1.69 13.24 21.23
C GLY A 70 -1.58 14.59 20.53
N PRO A 71 -1.46 14.61 19.19
CA PRO A 71 -1.48 15.83 18.41
C PRO A 71 -2.86 16.51 18.46
N ALA A 72 -2.88 17.81 18.16
CA ALA A 72 -4.11 18.60 18.12
C ALA A 72 -5.09 18.14 17.02
N ASP A 73 -4.58 17.49 15.97
CA ASP A 73 -5.40 16.97 14.87
C ASP A 73 -6.11 15.65 15.20
N GLY A 74 -5.86 15.06 16.37
CA GLY A 74 -6.48 13.81 16.82
C GLY A 74 -6.09 12.58 15.99
N SER A 75 -5.05 12.65 15.16
CA SER A 75 -4.64 11.55 14.27
C SER A 75 -4.20 10.29 15.02
N TRP A 76 -3.75 10.44 16.27
CA TRP A 76 -3.48 9.38 17.21
C TRP A 76 -3.60 9.90 18.64
N ASP A 77 -3.63 8.99 19.61
CA ASP A 77 -3.45 9.30 21.02
C ASP A 77 -2.70 8.15 21.69
N ALA A 78 -1.97 8.48 22.74
CA ALA A 78 -1.38 7.52 23.64
C ALA A 78 -1.82 7.79 25.06
N SER A 79 -2.11 6.73 25.78
CA SER A 79 -2.43 6.77 27.20
C SER A 79 -1.45 5.87 27.97
N VAL A 80 -1.02 6.36 29.12
CA VAL A 80 -0.19 5.61 30.07
C VAL A 80 -0.92 5.54 31.40
N THR A 81 -1.07 4.33 31.92
CA THR A 81 -1.59 4.11 33.28
C THR A 81 -0.75 3.07 34.01
N VAL A 82 -1.08 2.77 35.27
CA VAL A 82 -0.36 1.79 36.10
C VAL A 82 -1.28 0.64 36.43
N VAL A 83 -0.84 -0.59 36.26
CA VAL A 83 -1.66 -1.78 36.44
C VAL A 83 -0.93 -2.82 37.27
N ARG A 84 -1.67 -3.77 37.82
CA ARG A 84 -1.11 -5.03 38.34
C ARG A 84 -1.01 -6.04 37.21
N ALA A 85 0.15 -6.67 37.11
CA ALA A 85 0.42 -7.70 36.12
C ALA A 85 1.22 -8.86 36.72
N HIS A 86 1.09 -10.02 36.10
CA HIS A 86 1.85 -11.22 36.46
C HIS A 86 2.86 -11.55 35.37
N SER A 87 3.95 -12.19 35.75
CA SER A 87 4.94 -12.64 34.76
C SER A 87 4.33 -13.75 33.91
N VAL A 88 4.41 -13.58 32.60
CA VAL A 88 4.06 -14.61 31.63
C VAL A 88 5.19 -15.63 31.57
N PRO A 89 4.91 -16.94 31.61
CA PRO A 89 5.94 -17.97 31.45
C PRO A 89 6.69 -17.81 30.13
N ALA A 90 8.02 -18.06 30.12
CA ALA A 90 8.88 -17.86 28.95
C ALA A 90 8.34 -18.48 27.65
N ALA A 91 7.72 -19.67 27.73
CA ALA A 91 7.10 -20.36 26.60
C ALA A 91 5.96 -19.59 25.91
N HIS A 92 5.43 -18.54 26.54
CA HIS A 92 4.33 -17.72 26.03
C HIS A 92 4.71 -16.25 25.82
N GLN A 93 5.98 -15.88 26.08
CA GLN A 93 6.43 -14.48 25.99
C GLN A 93 6.57 -14.00 24.54
N ASP A 94 6.82 -14.90 23.59
CA ASP A 94 6.93 -14.56 22.16
C ASP A 94 5.66 -13.88 21.60
N TRP A 95 4.52 -14.10 22.25
CA TRP A 95 3.21 -13.60 21.82
C TRP A 95 2.65 -12.51 22.73
N ASN A 96 2.89 -12.61 24.04
CA ASN A 96 2.24 -11.76 25.05
C ASN A 96 3.20 -10.78 25.74
N GLY A 97 4.50 -10.81 25.40
CA GLY A 97 5.53 -10.10 26.15
C GLY A 97 5.76 -10.73 27.53
N ARG A 98 6.54 -10.04 28.37
CA ARG A 98 6.92 -10.52 29.72
C ARG A 98 5.77 -10.50 30.71
N TRP A 99 4.79 -9.63 30.52
CA TRP A 99 3.73 -9.33 31.49
C TRP A 99 2.35 -9.61 30.91
N GLY A 100 1.47 -10.17 31.75
CA GLY A 100 0.06 -10.35 31.47
C GLY A 100 -0.74 -9.64 32.54
N ARG A 101 -1.68 -8.78 32.13
CA ARG A 101 -2.63 -8.15 33.05
C ARG A 101 -3.88 -9.01 33.15
N ASP A 102 -4.34 -9.28 34.37
CA ASP A 102 -5.66 -9.89 34.56
C ASP A 102 -6.75 -8.86 34.17
N PRO A 103 -7.65 -9.21 33.24
CA PRO A 103 -8.70 -8.29 32.78
C PRO A 103 -9.72 -7.92 33.87
N ARG A 104 -9.80 -8.67 34.97
CA ARG A 104 -10.79 -8.47 36.04
C ARG A 104 -10.33 -7.53 37.14
N ASP A 105 -9.07 -7.57 37.54
CA ASP A 105 -8.55 -6.83 38.70
C ASP A 105 -7.23 -6.11 38.41
N GLY A 106 -6.72 -6.15 37.18
CA GLY A 106 -5.45 -5.51 36.82
C GLY A 106 -5.46 -3.97 36.98
N TYR A 107 -6.64 -3.34 37.06
CA TYR A 107 -6.77 -1.92 37.39
C TYR A 107 -7.00 -1.66 38.90
N ASP A 108 -7.11 -2.68 39.73
CA ASP A 108 -7.03 -2.52 41.17
C ASP A 108 -5.55 -2.48 41.58
N LEU A 109 -5.06 -1.36 42.11
CA LEU A 109 -3.67 -1.29 42.59
C LEU A 109 -3.43 -2.07 43.88
N GLY A 110 -4.49 -2.48 44.58
CA GLY A 110 -4.44 -3.32 45.78
C GLY A 110 -4.46 -4.82 45.50
N SER A 111 -4.70 -5.25 44.25
CA SER A 111 -4.66 -6.67 43.88
C SER A 111 -3.23 -7.22 43.86
N ASP A 112 -3.14 -8.55 43.83
CA ASP A 112 -1.87 -9.26 43.76
C ASP A 112 -1.14 -9.01 42.44
N GLY A 113 0.18 -9.17 42.45
CA GLY A 113 1.03 -9.04 41.26
C GLY A 113 1.95 -7.82 41.29
N THR A 114 2.67 -7.61 40.20
CA THR A 114 3.69 -6.57 40.07
C THR A 114 3.09 -5.31 39.48
N LEU A 115 3.43 -4.14 40.05
CA LEU A 115 3.09 -2.86 39.43
C LEU A 115 3.90 -2.68 38.15
N VAL A 116 3.20 -2.48 37.05
CA VAL A 116 3.78 -2.16 35.74
C VAL A 116 3.01 -1.01 35.11
N TYR A 117 3.63 -0.34 34.16
CA TYR A 117 3.02 0.71 33.36
C TYR A 117 2.41 0.11 32.10
N GLU A 118 1.14 0.44 31.84
CA GLU A 118 0.45 0.08 30.62
C GLU A 118 0.48 1.26 29.65
N VAL A 119 0.98 1.03 28.44
CA VAL A 119 0.96 1.98 27.32
C VAL A 119 -0.05 1.47 26.29
N GLN A 120 -1.06 2.29 26.00
CA GLN A 120 -1.96 2.07 24.88
C GLN A 120 -1.79 3.20 23.87
N VAL A 121 -1.69 2.86 22.58
CA VAL A 121 -1.73 3.85 21.50
C VAL A 121 -2.88 3.52 20.59
N HIS A 122 -3.75 4.50 20.39
CA HIS A 122 -4.79 4.45 19.36
C HIS A 122 -4.36 5.32 18.19
N GLU A 123 -4.62 4.86 16.99
CA GLU A 123 -4.42 5.65 15.79
C GLU A 123 -5.74 5.71 15.03
N ASP A 124 -6.10 6.88 14.51
CA ASP A 124 -7.31 6.99 13.71
C ASP A 124 -7.24 6.00 12.56
N ASP A 125 -8.31 5.23 12.36
CA ASP A 125 -8.42 4.32 11.23
C ASP A 125 -9.79 4.50 10.59
N ASP A 126 -9.79 4.61 9.26
CA ASP A 126 -11.00 4.82 8.46
C ASP A 126 -11.90 3.56 8.42
N GLY A 127 -11.56 2.54 9.21
CA GLY A 127 -12.23 1.24 9.24
C GLY A 127 -11.94 0.36 8.03
N GLY A 128 -11.16 0.82 7.04
CA GLY A 128 -10.85 0.06 5.81
C GLY A 128 -10.05 -1.23 6.07
N THR A 129 -9.38 -1.30 7.22
CA THR A 129 -8.65 -2.50 7.67
C THR A 129 -9.52 -3.49 8.45
N GLY A 130 -10.70 -3.08 8.93
CA GLY A 130 -11.61 -3.89 9.74
C GLY A 130 -11.42 -3.77 11.25
N HIS A 131 -10.57 -2.86 11.74
CA HIS A 131 -10.29 -2.70 13.17
C HIS A 131 -11.18 -1.67 13.90
N GLY A 132 -12.20 -1.14 13.23
CA GLY A 132 -13.08 -0.11 13.79
C GLY A 132 -12.48 1.30 13.72
N ARG A 133 -13.22 2.29 14.23
CA ARG A 133 -12.71 3.67 14.38
C ARG A 133 -11.74 3.70 15.55
N ARG A 134 -10.51 4.17 15.32
CA ARG A 134 -9.44 4.33 16.34
C ARG A 134 -9.04 3.03 17.06
N PRO A 135 -8.54 2.01 16.36
CA PRO A 135 -8.04 0.80 17.01
C PRO A 135 -6.85 1.06 17.93
N ILE A 136 -6.72 0.23 18.97
CA ILE A 136 -5.46 0.08 19.71
C ILE A 136 -4.44 -0.55 18.75
N VAL A 137 -3.42 0.22 18.37
CA VAL A 137 -2.33 -0.23 17.49
C VAL A 137 -1.07 -0.62 18.26
N VAL A 138 -0.98 -0.23 19.54
CA VAL A 138 0.04 -0.67 20.49
C VAL A 138 -0.59 -0.91 21.84
N PHE A 139 -0.25 -2.05 22.43
CA PHE A 139 -0.51 -2.39 23.81
C PHE A 139 0.78 -2.98 24.38
N GLU A 140 1.40 -2.29 25.35
CA GLU A 140 2.67 -2.71 25.93
C GLU A 140 2.65 -2.52 27.46
N LEU A 141 3.34 -3.41 28.17
CA LEU A 141 3.52 -3.35 29.62
C LEU A 141 5.01 -3.19 29.95
N HIS A 142 5.34 -2.18 30.77
CA HIS A 142 6.70 -1.76 31.07
C HIS A 142 6.96 -1.70 32.57
N GLU A 143 8.16 -2.09 33.03
CA GLU A 143 8.50 -2.10 34.46
C GLU A 143 8.95 -0.76 35.03
N THR A 144 9.42 0.16 34.17
CA THR A 144 10.10 1.37 34.62
C THR A 144 9.50 2.62 34.00
N GLU A 145 9.57 3.74 34.72
CA GLU A 145 9.09 5.04 34.21
C GLU A 145 9.88 5.47 32.97
N ARG A 146 11.18 5.13 32.94
CA ARG A 146 12.07 5.47 31.84
C ARG A 146 11.65 4.79 30.53
N ALA A 147 11.41 3.48 30.57
CA ALA A 147 11.02 2.72 29.37
C ALA A 147 9.70 3.27 28.76
N VAL A 148 8.76 3.62 29.63
CA VAL A 148 7.47 4.22 29.24
C VAL A 148 7.65 5.60 28.65
N ALA A 149 8.43 6.46 29.31
CA ALA A 149 8.73 7.80 28.79
C ALA A 149 9.42 7.71 27.42
N ASP A 150 10.38 6.78 27.25
CA ASP A 150 11.04 6.53 25.97
C ASP A 150 10.06 6.07 24.88
N ALA A 151 9.12 5.20 25.21
CA ALA A 151 8.06 4.79 24.28
C ALA A 151 7.19 5.98 23.85
N MET A 152 6.77 6.83 24.80
CA MET A 152 5.97 8.03 24.54
C MET A 152 6.73 9.07 23.71
N ILE A 153 8.01 9.32 24.04
CA ILE A 153 8.90 10.22 23.30
C ILE A 153 9.10 9.72 21.87
N LEU A 154 9.34 8.42 21.70
CA LEU A 154 9.48 7.81 20.39
C LEU A 154 8.22 8.05 19.57
N TRP A 155 7.05 7.72 20.10
CA TRP A 155 5.74 7.92 19.44
C TRP A 155 5.50 9.36 19.03
N TRP A 156 5.72 10.31 19.94
CA TRP A 156 5.61 11.74 19.65
C TRP A 156 6.52 12.19 18.50
N ARG A 157 7.74 11.64 18.42
CA ARG A 157 8.73 12.01 17.41
C ARG A 157 8.59 11.26 16.08
N ARG A 158 7.81 10.17 16.02
CA ARG A 158 7.67 9.32 14.80
C ARG A 158 7.35 10.09 13.51
N PRO A 159 6.41 11.07 13.49
CA PRO A 159 6.10 11.81 12.26
C PRO A 159 7.34 12.40 11.60
N TRP A 160 8.28 12.90 12.40
CA TRP A 160 9.51 13.54 11.97
C TRP A 160 10.64 12.55 11.70
N LEU A 161 10.77 11.52 12.55
CA LEU A 161 11.81 10.50 12.42
C LEU A 161 11.69 9.66 11.15
N PHE A 162 10.47 9.46 10.66
CA PHE A 162 10.18 8.62 9.49
C PHE A 162 9.83 9.42 8.24
N HIS A 163 10.11 10.73 8.23
CA HIS A 163 9.98 11.52 7.02
C HIS A 163 11.02 11.07 5.97
N THR A 164 10.57 10.78 4.76
CA THR A 164 11.41 10.42 3.62
C THR A 164 11.17 11.42 2.50
N PRO A 165 12.17 12.20 2.07
CA PRO A 165 11.99 13.09 0.95
C PRO A 165 11.64 12.29 -0.32
N PRO A 166 10.78 12.82 -1.21
CA PRO A 166 10.55 12.24 -2.52
C PRO A 166 11.87 11.94 -3.26
N PRO A 167 11.98 10.80 -3.96
CA PRO A 167 13.17 10.50 -4.73
C PRO A 167 13.32 11.51 -5.87
N ILE A 168 14.44 12.23 -5.88
CA ILE A 168 14.78 13.15 -6.97
C ILE A 168 15.32 12.31 -8.14
N PRO A 169 14.78 12.46 -9.36
CA PRO A 169 15.34 11.82 -10.54
C PRO A 169 16.82 12.18 -10.71
N GLY A 170 17.69 11.17 -10.63
CA GLY A 170 19.12 11.35 -10.86
C GLY A 170 19.50 11.20 -12.34
N PRO A 171 20.73 11.60 -12.73
CA PRO A 171 21.23 11.43 -14.10
C PRO A 171 21.34 9.96 -14.55
N GLY A 172 21.25 8.99 -13.63
CA GLY A 172 21.13 7.58 -13.95
C GLY A 172 19.76 7.20 -14.56
N GLN A 173 18.71 7.95 -14.23
CA GLN A 173 17.35 7.67 -14.71
C GLN A 173 17.16 8.07 -16.17
N GLU A 174 17.71 9.21 -16.59
CA GLU A 174 17.73 9.64 -18.00
C GLU A 174 18.51 8.66 -18.88
N ARG A 175 19.75 8.34 -18.49
CA ARG A 175 20.55 7.31 -19.18
C ARG A 175 19.85 5.95 -19.25
N ARG A 176 19.05 5.60 -18.23
CA ARG A 176 18.23 4.39 -18.25
C ARG A 176 17.08 4.52 -19.25
N ARG A 177 16.38 5.66 -19.30
CA ARG A 177 15.30 5.92 -20.28
C ARG A 177 15.81 5.86 -21.71
N GLU A 178 16.94 6.51 -22.00
CA GLU A 178 17.60 6.46 -23.30
C GLU A 178 17.97 5.03 -23.71
N ARG A 179 18.60 4.27 -22.79
CA ARG A 179 18.94 2.86 -23.03
C ARG A 179 17.71 1.99 -23.31
N VAL A 180 16.62 2.21 -22.56
CA VAL A 180 15.35 1.52 -22.79
C VAL A 180 14.78 1.89 -24.15
N ALA A 181 14.75 3.17 -24.51
CA ALA A 181 14.28 3.66 -25.80
C ALA A 181 15.09 3.05 -26.96
N GLU A 182 16.41 3.02 -26.83
CA GLU A 182 17.29 2.43 -27.83
C GLU A 182 17.06 0.93 -28.01
N HIS A 183 16.96 0.19 -26.91
CA HIS A 183 16.65 -1.24 -26.98
C HIS A 183 15.25 -1.52 -27.55
N ARG A 184 14.28 -0.62 -27.36
CA ARG A 184 12.97 -0.71 -28.01
C ARG A 184 13.11 -0.53 -29.52
N ARG A 185 13.86 0.48 -29.97
CA ARG A 185 14.13 0.76 -31.38
C ARG A 185 14.82 -0.42 -32.07
N LEU A 186 15.92 -0.92 -31.50
CA LEU A 186 16.68 -2.05 -32.05
C LEU A 186 15.84 -3.35 -32.11
N ALA A 187 15.09 -3.64 -31.04
CA ALA A 187 14.24 -4.84 -31.01
C ALA A 187 13.09 -4.77 -32.03
N ALA A 188 12.56 -3.57 -32.31
CA ALA A 188 11.54 -3.38 -33.35
C ALA A 188 12.12 -3.52 -34.76
N ALA A 189 13.36 -3.07 -34.99
CA ALA A 189 14.04 -3.19 -36.28
C ALA A 189 14.43 -4.64 -36.62
N TYR A 190 14.78 -5.44 -35.60
CA TYR A 190 15.17 -6.84 -35.76
C TYR A 190 14.37 -7.76 -34.81
N PRO A 191 13.05 -7.91 -35.03
CA PRO A 191 12.19 -8.60 -34.08
C PRO A 191 12.47 -10.10 -34.07
N GLN A 192 12.98 -10.59 -32.94
CA GLN A 192 13.16 -12.02 -32.69
C GLN A 192 11.93 -12.59 -31.99
N VAL A 193 10.82 -12.71 -32.73
CA VAL A 193 9.56 -13.28 -32.21
C VAL A 193 9.28 -14.63 -32.88
N ARG A 194 9.12 -15.68 -32.07
CA ARG A 194 8.86 -17.04 -32.53
C ARG A 194 7.49 -17.52 -32.03
N MET A 195 6.78 -18.28 -32.83
CA MET A 195 5.54 -18.96 -32.43
C MET A 195 5.85 -20.43 -32.16
N SER A 196 5.38 -20.99 -31.04
CA SER A 196 5.63 -22.39 -30.70
C SER A 196 4.33 -23.16 -30.54
N ALA A 197 4.18 -24.23 -31.34
CA ALA A 197 3.13 -25.26 -31.24
C ALA A 197 1.71 -24.73 -30.91
N LEU A 198 1.22 -23.78 -31.70
CA LEU A 198 -0.10 -23.18 -31.48
C LEU A 198 -1.24 -24.11 -31.97
N PRO A 199 -2.33 -24.28 -31.19
CA PRO A 199 -3.56 -24.92 -31.67
C PRO A 199 -4.23 -24.07 -32.76
N PRO A 200 -5.10 -24.65 -33.61
CA PRO A 200 -5.71 -23.95 -34.75
C PRO A 200 -6.31 -22.55 -34.44
N PRO A 201 -7.19 -22.36 -33.43
CA PRO A 201 -7.76 -21.04 -33.14
C PRO A 201 -6.70 -20.00 -32.75
N ALA A 202 -5.61 -20.43 -32.11
CA ALA A 202 -4.50 -19.56 -31.75
C ALA A 202 -3.62 -19.20 -32.95
N ARG A 203 -3.51 -20.06 -33.98
CA ARG A 203 -2.73 -19.77 -35.19
C ARG A 203 -3.33 -18.63 -35.99
N GLU A 204 -4.64 -18.59 -36.13
CA GLU A 204 -5.34 -17.51 -36.86
C GLU A 204 -5.12 -16.15 -36.18
N LEU A 205 -5.23 -16.11 -34.85
CA LEU A 205 -4.95 -14.91 -34.06
C LEU A 205 -3.47 -14.52 -34.11
N ALA A 206 -2.56 -15.50 -34.00
CA ALA A 206 -1.13 -15.25 -34.10
C ALA A 206 -0.69 -14.79 -35.50
N ALA A 207 -1.42 -15.15 -36.56
CA ALA A 207 -1.16 -14.64 -37.91
C ALA A 207 -1.37 -13.11 -38.02
N GLN A 208 -2.16 -12.51 -37.11
CA GLN A 208 -2.36 -11.06 -37.03
C GLN A 208 -1.29 -10.34 -36.21
N LEU A 209 -0.37 -11.09 -35.58
CA LEU A 209 0.68 -10.51 -34.76
C LEU A 209 1.63 -9.66 -35.61
N ASP A 210 1.97 -8.47 -35.15
CA ASP A 210 3.06 -7.64 -35.64
C ASP A 210 4.30 -7.88 -34.75
N PRO A 211 5.32 -8.62 -35.23
CA PRO A 211 6.52 -8.91 -34.46
C PRO A 211 7.26 -7.67 -33.99
N ALA A 212 7.30 -6.61 -34.81
CA ALA A 212 8.01 -5.38 -34.50
C ALA A 212 7.30 -4.63 -33.36
N SER A 213 5.97 -4.52 -33.42
CA SER A 213 5.17 -3.90 -32.35
C SER A 213 5.29 -4.68 -31.05
N VAL A 214 5.17 -6.02 -31.09
CA VAL A 214 5.36 -6.85 -29.88
C VAL A 214 6.75 -6.64 -29.28
N ALA A 215 7.81 -6.69 -30.09
CA ALA A 215 9.17 -6.49 -29.63
C ALA A 215 9.41 -5.07 -29.07
N ARG A 216 8.86 -4.03 -29.72
CA ARG A 216 8.94 -2.64 -29.25
C ARG A 216 8.31 -2.48 -27.87
N ASN A 217 7.11 -3.04 -27.69
CA ASN A 217 6.25 -2.74 -26.56
C ASN A 217 6.44 -3.68 -25.36
N PHE A 218 7.12 -4.82 -25.55
CA PHE A 218 7.31 -5.81 -24.49
C PHE A 218 7.94 -5.19 -23.22
N PRO A 219 7.54 -5.60 -22.00
CA PRO A 219 8.10 -5.06 -20.76
C PRO A 219 9.64 -5.13 -20.70
N ARG A 220 10.28 -4.09 -20.15
CA ARG A 220 11.74 -3.97 -20.05
C ARG A 220 12.20 -3.96 -18.60
N GLY A 221 13.29 -4.67 -18.33
CA GLY A 221 13.96 -4.62 -17.04
C GLY A 221 14.80 -3.35 -16.84
N VAL A 222 15.50 -3.28 -15.71
CA VAL A 222 16.38 -2.14 -15.39
C VAL A 222 17.53 -1.94 -16.39
N SER A 223 17.96 -3.01 -17.06
CA SER A 223 19.02 -2.99 -18.07
C SER A 223 18.55 -2.55 -19.46
N GLY A 224 17.24 -2.35 -19.66
CA GLY A 224 16.64 -2.09 -20.97
C GLY A 224 16.31 -3.34 -21.79
N ARG A 225 16.80 -4.52 -21.38
CA ARG A 225 16.46 -5.81 -22.00
C ARG A 225 15.04 -6.26 -21.67
N PHE A 226 14.51 -7.22 -22.43
CA PHE A 226 13.23 -7.85 -22.13
C PHE A 226 13.17 -8.34 -20.67
N GLN A 227 12.07 -8.06 -20.00
CA GLN A 227 11.85 -8.54 -18.64
C GLN A 227 11.51 -10.04 -18.68
N ARG A 228 12.45 -10.89 -18.23
CA ARG A 228 12.31 -12.36 -18.26
C ARG A 228 11.11 -12.91 -17.47
N SER A 229 10.70 -12.21 -16.41
CA SER A 229 9.54 -12.60 -15.59
C SER A 229 8.20 -12.13 -16.16
N ALA A 230 8.19 -11.30 -17.20
CA ALA A 230 6.96 -10.76 -17.75
C ALA A 230 6.23 -11.81 -18.59
N VAL A 231 4.91 -11.86 -18.39
CA VAL A 231 3.96 -12.57 -19.24
C VAL A 231 3.04 -11.52 -19.82
N VAL A 232 2.99 -11.43 -21.15
CA VAL A 232 2.11 -10.50 -21.85
C VAL A 232 0.95 -11.28 -22.42
N ALA A 233 -0.24 -11.11 -21.84
CA ALA A 233 -1.46 -11.73 -22.31
C ALA A 233 -2.04 -10.90 -23.47
N LEU A 234 -1.99 -11.43 -24.69
CA LEU A 234 -2.35 -10.73 -25.93
C LEU A 234 -3.87 -10.76 -26.15
N THR A 235 -4.48 -11.95 -26.05
CA THR A 235 -5.94 -12.14 -26.15
C THR A 235 -6.35 -13.47 -25.50
N ALA A 236 -7.55 -13.53 -24.96
CA ALA A 236 -8.17 -14.79 -24.53
C ALA A 236 -8.55 -15.62 -25.75
N LEU A 237 -8.53 -16.95 -25.61
CA LEU A 237 -8.92 -17.92 -26.64
C LEU A 237 -10.29 -18.56 -26.37
N ASP A 238 -10.86 -18.29 -25.21
CA ASP A 238 -12.15 -18.78 -24.75
C ASP A 238 -12.86 -17.70 -23.91
N ASP A 239 -14.11 -17.96 -23.53
CA ASP A 239 -14.94 -17.05 -22.73
C ASP A 239 -14.75 -17.23 -21.22
N THR A 240 -13.61 -17.81 -20.77
CA THR A 240 -13.37 -18.06 -19.35
C THR A 240 -13.37 -16.74 -18.57
N PRO A 241 -14.17 -16.62 -17.49
CA PRO A 241 -14.17 -15.43 -16.67
C PRO A 241 -12.78 -15.06 -16.15
N LEU A 242 -12.43 -13.77 -16.13
CA LEU A 242 -11.09 -13.27 -15.78
C LEU A 242 -10.54 -13.70 -14.40
N HIS A 243 -11.39 -14.13 -13.48
CA HIS A 243 -10.98 -14.59 -12.15
C HIS A 243 -10.63 -16.09 -12.10
N LEU A 244 -10.89 -16.81 -13.19
CA LEU A 244 -10.56 -18.21 -13.39
C LEU A 244 -9.38 -18.32 -14.37
N ARG A 245 -8.77 -19.51 -14.38
CA ARG A 245 -7.70 -19.85 -15.30
C ARG A 245 -8.33 -20.31 -16.62
N GLY A 246 -7.94 -19.69 -17.74
CA GLY A 246 -8.37 -20.08 -19.08
C GLY A 246 -7.23 -19.93 -20.08
N ALA A 247 -7.48 -20.29 -21.34
CA ALA A 247 -6.46 -20.29 -22.38
C ALA A 247 -6.24 -18.89 -22.97
N TRP A 248 -4.99 -18.43 -22.99
CA TRP A 248 -4.59 -17.14 -23.55
C TRP A 248 -3.49 -17.30 -24.58
N LEU A 249 -3.56 -16.53 -25.66
CA LEU A 249 -2.38 -16.26 -26.47
C LEU A 249 -1.47 -15.30 -25.69
N ALA A 250 -0.25 -15.75 -25.38
CA ALA A 250 0.67 -15.02 -24.53
C ALA A 250 2.06 -14.93 -25.14
N ALA A 251 2.76 -13.83 -24.85
CA ALA A 251 4.16 -13.63 -25.21
C ALA A 251 5.05 -13.62 -23.95
N ARG A 252 6.22 -14.28 -24.05
CA ARG A 252 7.26 -14.32 -23.02
C ARG A 252 8.64 -14.10 -23.60
N CYS A 253 9.58 -13.70 -22.76
CA CYS A 253 10.99 -13.67 -23.11
C CYS A 253 11.63 -15.07 -22.93
N LEU A 254 12.30 -15.56 -23.97
CA LEU A 254 13.12 -16.78 -23.94
C LEU A 254 14.48 -16.49 -24.57
N GLY A 255 15.54 -16.58 -23.77
CA GLY A 255 16.87 -16.11 -24.19
C GLY A 255 16.88 -14.60 -24.42
N ASP A 256 17.26 -14.18 -25.62
CA ASP A 256 17.24 -12.77 -26.05
C ASP A 256 16.05 -12.44 -26.98
N GLY A 257 15.20 -13.42 -27.27
CA GLY A 257 14.00 -13.27 -28.10
C GLY A 257 12.70 -13.36 -27.31
N LEU A 258 11.59 -13.27 -28.05
CA LEU A 258 10.24 -13.47 -27.55
C LEU A 258 9.64 -14.73 -28.17
N THR A 259 8.89 -15.47 -27.37
CA THR A 259 8.11 -16.63 -27.82
C THR A 259 6.64 -16.37 -27.55
N VAL A 260 5.80 -16.70 -28.52
CA VAL A 260 4.34 -16.64 -28.43
C VAL A 260 3.79 -18.06 -28.35
N THR A 261 3.01 -18.33 -27.30
CA THR A 261 2.45 -19.64 -26.96
C THR A 261 1.01 -19.49 -26.46
N VAL A 262 0.32 -20.63 -26.31
CA VAL A 262 -0.92 -20.69 -25.52
C VAL A 262 -0.56 -21.01 -24.07
N GLU A 263 -1.10 -20.23 -23.14
CA GLU A 263 -0.87 -20.41 -21.71
C GLU A 263 -2.17 -20.34 -20.91
N GLU A 264 -2.24 -21.15 -19.88
CA GLU A 264 -3.34 -21.15 -18.91
C GLU A 264 -3.13 -20.05 -17.86
N LEU A 265 -3.78 -18.91 -18.04
CA LEU A 265 -3.61 -17.71 -17.21
C LEU A 265 -4.89 -17.32 -16.48
N ILE A 266 -4.74 -16.79 -15.27
CA ILE A 266 -5.81 -16.03 -14.62
C ILE A 266 -5.70 -14.59 -15.14
N GLY A 267 -6.52 -14.24 -16.13
CA GLY A 267 -6.44 -12.96 -16.85
C GLY A 267 -6.49 -11.75 -15.91
N GLY A 268 -7.37 -11.78 -14.90
CA GLY A 268 -7.52 -10.69 -13.93
C GLY A 268 -6.29 -10.39 -13.07
N ASN A 269 -5.32 -11.30 -13.00
CA ASN A 269 -4.07 -11.13 -12.24
C ASN A 269 -2.89 -10.66 -13.11
N GLN A 270 -3.06 -10.57 -14.44
CA GLN A 270 -1.97 -10.23 -15.35
C GLN A 270 -1.79 -8.72 -15.47
N GLU A 271 -0.61 -8.22 -15.08
CA GLU A 271 -0.23 -6.81 -15.20
C GLU A 271 -0.14 -6.37 -16.68
N HIS A 272 0.37 -7.23 -17.56
CA HIS A 272 0.56 -6.92 -18.97
C HIS A 272 -0.52 -7.59 -19.82
N ARG A 273 -1.72 -7.00 -19.81
CA ARG A 273 -2.84 -7.39 -20.66
C ARG A 273 -3.00 -6.43 -21.83
N TRP A 274 -2.80 -6.93 -23.04
CA TRP A 274 -2.85 -6.14 -24.26
C TRP A 274 -4.11 -6.39 -25.09
N ASP A 275 -5.03 -7.22 -24.60
CA ASP A 275 -6.35 -7.45 -25.22
C ASP A 275 -7.19 -6.15 -25.28
N ARG A 276 -6.91 -5.20 -24.39
CA ARG A 276 -7.54 -3.86 -24.35
C ARG A 276 -6.77 -2.76 -25.07
N THR A 277 -5.59 -3.08 -25.59
CA THR A 277 -4.72 -2.15 -26.32
C THR A 277 -4.12 -2.90 -27.51
N PRO A 278 -4.96 -3.36 -28.45
CA PRO A 278 -4.53 -4.27 -29.51
C PRO A 278 -3.51 -3.65 -30.46
N TRP A 279 -3.48 -2.31 -30.59
CA TRP A 279 -2.44 -1.57 -31.32
C TRP A 279 -1.01 -1.82 -30.81
N LEU A 280 -0.84 -2.42 -29.63
CA LEU A 280 0.48 -2.85 -29.14
C LEU A 280 1.04 -4.08 -29.86
N TRP A 281 0.21 -4.86 -30.55
CA TRP A 281 0.61 -6.17 -31.10
C TRP A 281 -0.13 -6.67 -32.35
N ASP A 282 -1.35 -6.21 -32.62
CA ASP A 282 -2.17 -6.63 -33.75
C ASP A 282 -1.92 -5.70 -34.96
N ARG A 283 -1.43 -6.28 -36.06
CA ARG A 283 -1.11 -5.53 -37.29
C ARG A 283 -2.32 -4.80 -37.89
N ARG A 284 -3.54 -5.31 -37.66
CA ARG A 284 -4.79 -4.69 -38.14
C ARG A 284 -5.11 -3.39 -37.40
N ARG A 285 -4.41 -3.14 -36.28
CA ARG A 285 -4.56 -1.97 -35.42
C ARG A 285 -3.29 -1.10 -35.41
N ALA A 286 -2.33 -1.35 -36.31
CA ALA A 286 -1.08 -0.60 -36.39
C ALA A 286 -1.31 0.90 -36.67
N ASP A 287 -2.35 1.20 -37.47
CA ASP A 287 -2.73 2.57 -37.87
C ASP A 287 -3.70 3.24 -36.90
N ALA A 288 -3.85 2.72 -35.67
CA ALA A 288 -4.64 3.38 -34.64
C ALA A 288 -4.18 4.83 -34.45
N GLY A 289 -5.14 5.76 -34.35
CA GLY A 289 -4.84 7.19 -34.21
C GLY A 289 -4.36 7.57 -32.79
N PRO A 290 -3.82 8.79 -32.60
CA PRO A 290 -3.38 9.32 -31.30
C PRO A 290 -4.41 9.14 -30.18
N ARG A 291 -5.69 9.43 -30.45
CA ARG A 291 -6.77 9.28 -29.46
C ARG A 291 -6.92 7.85 -28.94
N GLU A 292 -6.81 6.84 -29.80
CA GLU A 292 -6.92 5.42 -29.38
C GLU A 292 -5.66 4.94 -28.64
N ARG A 293 -4.48 5.39 -29.09
CA ARG A 293 -3.18 4.95 -28.53
C ARG A 293 -2.84 5.66 -27.23
N TRP A 294 -3.04 6.97 -27.21
CA TRP A 294 -2.51 7.87 -26.21
C TRP A 294 -3.60 8.51 -25.34
N GLN A 295 -4.86 8.46 -25.78
CA GLN A 295 -5.99 9.17 -25.14
C GLN A 295 -5.70 10.66 -25.01
N ALA A 296 -5.01 11.20 -26.01
CA ALA A 296 -4.79 12.61 -26.25
C ALA A 296 -4.94 12.81 -27.76
N ASP A 297 -5.59 13.89 -28.17
CA ASP A 297 -5.75 14.19 -29.59
C ASP A 297 -4.40 14.69 -30.16
N GLU A 298 -3.64 15.43 -29.34
CA GLU A 298 -2.30 15.92 -29.69
C GLU A 298 -1.31 15.72 -28.52
N PRO A 299 -0.03 15.38 -28.78
CA PRO A 299 0.97 15.20 -27.73
C PRO A 299 1.16 16.41 -26.81
N GLY A 300 1.03 17.62 -27.36
CA GLY A 300 1.21 18.87 -26.62
C GLY A 300 0.20 19.06 -25.49
N GLN A 301 -0.97 18.41 -25.53
CA GLN A 301 -2.01 18.54 -24.51
C GLN A 301 -1.58 18.02 -23.13
N VAL A 302 -0.58 17.14 -23.07
CA VAL A 302 -0.11 16.50 -21.82
C VAL A 302 1.36 16.80 -21.54
N SER A 303 1.96 17.78 -22.22
CA SER A 303 3.39 18.14 -22.10
C SER A 303 3.76 18.50 -20.66
N ASP A 304 2.91 19.28 -19.99
CA ASP A 304 3.19 19.81 -18.65
C ASP A 304 3.09 18.70 -17.60
N ILE A 305 2.12 17.78 -17.76
CA ILE A 305 2.00 16.58 -16.93
C ILE A 305 3.26 15.72 -17.08
N LEU A 306 3.72 15.51 -18.31
CA LEU A 306 4.94 14.73 -18.59
C LEU A 306 6.20 15.42 -18.06
N ALA A 307 6.30 16.75 -18.17
CA ALA A 307 7.39 17.53 -17.60
C ALA A 307 7.46 17.35 -16.08
N ALA A 308 6.33 17.50 -15.39
CA ALA A 308 6.24 17.28 -13.94
C ALA A 308 6.66 15.84 -13.55
N LEU A 309 6.19 14.81 -14.26
CA LEU A 309 6.62 13.42 -14.04
C LEU A 309 8.13 13.21 -14.29
N ARG A 310 8.69 13.85 -15.31
CA ARG A 310 10.14 13.78 -15.60
C ARG A 310 10.98 14.38 -14.48
N CYS A 311 10.51 15.47 -13.87
CA CYS A 311 11.14 16.12 -12.73
C CYS A 311 10.86 15.43 -11.38
N GLY A 312 10.04 14.37 -11.35
CA GLY A 312 9.67 13.68 -10.12
C GLY A 312 8.58 14.40 -9.30
N ALA A 313 8.01 15.48 -9.83
CA ALA A 313 6.90 16.23 -9.25
C ALA A 313 5.56 15.49 -9.46
N VAL A 314 5.46 14.29 -8.89
CA VAL A 314 4.31 13.38 -9.08
C VAL A 314 2.99 14.01 -8.62
N ALA A 315 2.99 14.69 -7.47
CA ALA A 315 1.78 15.33 -6.96
C ALA A 315 1.27 16.44 -7.90
N GLU A 316 2.18 17.23 -8.48
CA GLU A 316 1.86 18.25 -9.47
C GLU A 316 1.29 17.64 -10.74
N ALA A 317 1.92 16.56 -11.26
CA ALA A 317 1.42 15.85 -12.44
C ALA A 317 0.00 15.28 -12.26
N LEU A 318 -0.32 14.78 -11.06
CA LEU A 318 -1.67 14.31 -10.72
C LEU A 318 -2.67 15.47 -10.70
N ALA A 319 -2.29 16.59 -10.07
CA ALA A 319 -3.13 17.79 -10.00
C ALA A 319 -3.42 18.39 -11.38
N LEU A 320 -2.40 18.51 -12.24
CA LEU A 320 -2.54 18.98 -13.64
C LEU A 320 -3.48 18.09 -14.46
N ALA A 321 -3.55 16.79 -14.13
CA ALA A 321 -4.45 15.85 -14.77
C ALA A 321 -5.84 15.76 -14.12
N GLY A 322 -6.12 16.55 -13.08
CA GLY A 322 -7.39 16.49 -12.34
C GLY A 322 -7.59 15.17 -11.59
N VAL A 323 -6.51 14.55 -11.10
CA VAL A 323 -6.54 13.33 -10.30
C VAL A 323 -6.41 13.67 -8.82
N ASP A 324 -7.43 13.32 -8.06
CA ASP A 324 -7.43 13.46 -6.61
C ASP A 324 -6.61 12.35 -5.94
N VAL A 325 -6.18 12.58 -4.70
CA VAL A 325 -5.49 11.58 -3.87
C VAL A 325 -6.13 11.54 -2.50
N ASP A 326 -6.31 10.34 -1.94
CA ASP A 326 -6.75 10.22 -0.56
C ASP A 326 -5.69 10.72 0.44
N ASP A 327 -6.11 11.00 1.67
CA ASP A 327 -5.22 11.54 2.70
C ASP A 327 -4.01 10.63 2.98
N GLN A 328 -4.19 9.30 2.87
CA GLN A 328 -3.13 8.34 3.15
C GLN A 328 -2.03 8.38 2.08
N LEU A 329 -2.40 8.42 0.80
CA LEU A 329 -1.45 8.60 -0.30
C LEU A 329 -0.89 10.02 -0.32
N GLY A 330 -1.70 11.03 -0.02
CA GLY A 330 -1.24 12.42 0.10
C GLY A 330 -0.09 12.56 1.09
N ARG A 331 -0.18 11.90 2.26
CA ARG A 331 0.92 11.83 3.23
C ARG A 331 2.17 11.18 2.63
N LEU A 332 2.04 10.05 1.94
CA LEU A 332 3.19 9.37 1.33
C LEU A 332 3.82 10.18 0.18
N LEU A 333 3.03 10.86 -0.65
CA LEU A 333 3.52 11.77 -1.68
C LEU A 333 4.30 12.95 -1.07
N ALA A 334 3.87 13.41 0.11
CA ALA A 334 4.58 14.41 0.91
C ALA A 334 5.74 13.84 1.73
N GLY A 335 6.09 12.56 1.57
CA GLY A 335 7.21 11.94 2.28
C GLY A 335 6.92 11.56 3.74
N ARG A 336 5.67 11.66 4.19
CA ARG A 336 5.25 11.42 5.58
C ARG A 336 4.70 10.01 5.74
N PRO A 337 4.80 9.41 6.95
CA PRO A 337 4.11 8.16 7.23
C PRO A 337 2.61 8.33 7.02
N ASN A 338 1.96 7.40 6.31
CA ASN A 338 0.50 7.36 6.25
C ASN A 338 -0.08 6.97 7.63
N ARG A 339 0.62 6.07 8.33
CA ARG A 339 0.31 5.60 9.68
C ARG A 339 1.56 5.51 10.55
N LEU A 340 1.47 5.88 11.82
CA LEU A 340 2.59 5.91 12.76
C LEU A 340 2.98 4.52 13.27
N PHE A 341 2.03 3.61 13.44
CA PHE A 341 2.37 2.22 13.79
C PHE A 341 3.15 1.49 12.68
N ARG A 342 3.08 1.99 11.43
CA ARG A 342 3.83 1.47 10.26
C ARG A 342 4.91 2.41 9.75
N ALA A 343 5.28 3.43 10.53
CA ALA A 343 6.20 4.47 10.07
C ALA A 343 7.58 3.93 9.62
N GLY A 344 8.02 2.78 10.14
CA GLY A 344 9.22 2.09 9.66
C GLY A 344 9.19 1.66 8.19
N LEU A 345 8.03 1.69 7.53
CA LEU A 345 7.87 1.39 6.11
C LEU A 345 7.84 2.63 5.22
N THR A 346 7.81 3.85 5.78
CA THR A 346 7.63 5.10 5.01
C THR A 346 8.63 5.19 3.87
N GLN A 347 9.93 5.01 4.13
CA GLN A 347 10.95 5.12 3.08
C GLN A 347 10.68 4.19 1.90
N LYS A 348 10.33 2.93 2.18
CA LYS A 348 10.03 1.92 1.16
C LYS A 348 8.76 2.29 0.39
N TRP A 349 7.71 2.74 1.09
CA TRP A 349 6.43 3.07 0.48
C TRP A 349 6.50 4.34 -0.36
N VAL A 350 7.16 5.41 0.13
CA VAL A 350 7.44 6.63 -0.64
C VAL A 350 8.22 6.28 -1.91
N THR A 351 9.31 5.52 -1.78
CA THR A 351 10.12 5.11 -2.94
C THR A 351 9.30 4.34 -3.97
N ASN A 352 8.55 3.31 -3.54
CA ASN A 352 7.75 2.49 -4.45
C ASN A 352 6.56 3.25 -5.04
N LEU A 353 5.97 4.20 -4.31
CA LEU A 353 4.90 5.06 -4.79
C LEU A 353 5.40 5.93 -5.94
N HIS A 354 6.50 6.66 -5.74
CA HIS A 354 7.09 7.51 -6.77
C HIS A 354 7.60 6.69 -7.97
N LEU A 355 8.23 5.53 -7.74
CA LEU A 355 8.65 4.65 -8.84
C LEU A 355 7.46 4.11 -9.65
N GLY A 356 6.36 3.74 -8.98
CA GLY A 356 5.16 3.25 -9.65
C GLY A 356 4.45 4.33 -10.46
N LEU A 357 4.41 5.58 -9.94
CA LEU A 357 3.76 6.70 -10.60
C LEU A 357 4.65 7.43 -11.63
N ALA A 358 5.97 7.24 -11.61
CA ALA A 358 6.89 7.86 -12.57
C ALA A 358 6.65 7.46 -14.04
N GLU A 359 5.95 6.35 -14.27
CA GLU A 359 5.54 5.87 -15.59
C GLU A 359 4.03 5.99 -15.83
N ALA A 360 3.28 6.57 -14.89
CA ALA A 360 1.86 6.75 -15.03
C ALA A 360 1.54 7.76 -16.15
N ALA A 361 0.35 7.62 -16.71
CA ALA A 361 -0.27 8.61 -17.59
C ALA A 361 -1.58 9.06 -16.93
N PRO A 362 -1.53 10.00 -15.96
CA PRO A 362 -2.68 10.39 -15.15
C PRO A 362 -3.91 10.83 -15.97
N TRP A 363 -3.70 11.45 -17.14
CA TRP A 363 -4.78 11.82 -18.07
C TRP A 363 -5.60 10.63 -18.59
N ARG A 364 -5.04 9.41 -18.51
CA ARG A 364 -5.68 8.16 -18.94
C ARG A 364 -6.52 7.49 -17.85
N PHE A 365 -6.43 7.95 -16.60
CA PHE A 365 -7.01 7.24 -15.46
C PHE A 365 -8.53 7.10 -15.57
N GLY A 366 -9.25 8.15 -15.97
CA GLY A 366 -10.71 8.07 -16.15
C GLY A 366 -11.12 6.94 -17.11
N ASP A 367 -10.47 6.88 -18.27
CA ASP A 367 -10.74 5.88 -19.31
C ASP A 367 -10.29 4.48 -18.89
N ALA A 368 -9.13 4.37 -18.25
CA ALA A 368 -8.62 3.13 -17.69
C ALA A 368 -9.60 2.54 -16.66
N HIS A 369 -10.14 3.37 -15.77
CA HIS A 369 -11.13 2.95 -14.78
C HIS A 369 -12.45 2.51 -15.43
N ARG A 370 -12.94 3.23 -16.46
CA ARG A 370 -14.14 2.82 -17.22
C ARG A 370 -13.93 1.48 -17.91
N ALA A 371 -12.79 1.27 -18.56
CA ALA A 371 -12.45 -0.01 -19.20
C ALA A 371 -12.38 -1.14 -18.16
N TRP A 372 -11.73 -0.91 -17.02
CA TRP A 372 -11.66 -1.87 -15.91
C TRP A 372 -13.04 -2.29 -15.39
N ARG A 373 -13.93 -1.30 -15.22
CA ARG A 373 -15.31 -1.52 -14.76
C ARG A 373 -16.13 -2.31 -15.76
N ALA A 374 -16.02 -2.00 -17.05
CA ALA A 374 -16.76 -2.66 -18.11
C ALA A 374 -16.52 -4.18 -18.12
N GLU A 375 -15.30 -4.64 -17.85
CA GLU A 375 -14.99 -6.08 -17.80
C GLU A 375 -15.60 -6.83 -16.60
N ARG A 376 -16.00 -6.11 -15.55
CA ARG A 376 -16.30 -6.69 -14.23
C ARG A 376 -17.74 -6.48 -13.80
N GLY A 377 -18.50 -5.66 -14.52
CA GLY A 377 -19.90 -5.37 -14.24
C GLY A 377 -20.12 -4.97 -12.78
N HIS A 378 -21.06 -5.63 -12.11
CA HIS A 378 -21.45 -5.36 -10.71
C HIS A 378 -20.35 -5.70 -9.68
N ARG A 379 -19.34 -6.50 -10.04
CA ARG A 379 -18.17 -6.77 -9.17
C ARG A 379 -17.16 -5.61 -9.15
N ALA A 380 -17.38 -4.56 -9.96
CA ALA A 380 -16.47 -3.44 -10.15
C ALA A 380 -16.61 -2.29 -9.13
N ARG A 381 -17.37 -2.48 -8.04
CA ARG A 381 -17.54 -1.46 -6.98
C ARG A 381 -16.28 -1.21 -6.13
N ARG A 382 -15.18 -1.91 -6.40
CA ARG A 382 -13.94 -1.79 -5.62
C ARG A 382 -12.91 -0.98 -6.41
N PRO A 383 -12.08 -0.17 -5.72
CA PRO A 383 -10.92 0.48 -6.34
C PRO A 383 -10.07 -0.53 -7.12
N ALA A 384 -9.63 -0.13 -8.31
CA ALA A 384 -8.85 -0.93 -9.24
C ALA A 384 -7.35 -0.88 -8.89
N PRO A 385 -6.75 -1.98 -8.38
CA PRO A 385 -5.36 -1.93 -7.93
C PRO A 385 -4.39 -1.72 -9.11
N LEU A 386 -3.53 -0.72 -9.02
CA LEU A 386 -2.51 -0.41 -10.03
C LEU A 386 -1.21 -1.18 -9.73
N PHE A 387 -0.66 -1.01 -8.53
CA PHE A 387 0.58 -1.68 -8.09
C PHE A 387 0.68 -1.74 -6.56
N GLY A 388 1.56 -2.60 -6.05
CA GLY A 388 1.79 -2.80 -4.61
C GLY A 388 2.95 -2.00 -4.05
N LEU A 389 2.81 -1.46 -2.83
CA LEU A 389 3.89 -0.75 -2.11
C LEU A 389 4.89 -1.67 -1.42
N LYS A 390 4.58 -2.98 -1.32
CA LYS A 390 5.43 -4.05 -0.75
C LYS A 390 5.78 -3.82 0.73
N GLY A 391 6.61 -4.70 1.31
CA GLY A 391 7.18 -4.53 2.65
C GLY A 391 6.35 -5.10 3.82
N LEU A 392 5.12 -5.57 3.57
CA LEU A 392 4.31 -6.28 4.57
C LEU A 392 4.19 -7.76 4.23
N ASN A 393 4.43 -8.61 5.22
CA ASN A 393 4.29 -10.07 5.16
C ASN A 393 2.92 -10.52 5.71
N GLN A 394 1.84 -9.91 5.23
CA GLN A 394 0.47 -10.24 5.64
C GLN A 394 -0.40 -10.53 4.41
N ALA A 395 -1.56 -11.17 4.62
CA ALA A 395 -2.47 -11.53 3.52
C ALA A 395 -2.96 -10.31 2.73
N ARG A 396 -3.37 -9.24 3.42
CA ARG A 396 -3.83 -7.99 2.79
C ARG A 396 -2.64 -7.04 2.55
N LYS A 397 -2.22 -6.90 1.30
CA LYS A 397 -1.05 -6.09 0.93
C LYS A 397 -1.46 -4.64 0.61
N PRO A 398 -0.60 -3.65 0.91
CA PRO A 398 -0.84 -2.25 0.57
C PRO A 398 -0.67 -2.08 -0.93
N LYS A 399 -1.69 -1.53 -1.59
CA LYS A 399 -1.70 -1.24 -3.01
C LYS A 399 -2.18 0.18 -3.28
N VAL A 400 -1.58 0.83 -4.26
CA VAL A 400 -2.15 2.01 -4.89
C VAL A 400 -3.26 1.53 -5.81
N ALA A 401 -4.46 2.07 -5.66
CA ALA A 401 -5.60 1.74 -6.48
C ALA A 401 -6.23 3.00 -7.07
N LEU A 402 -6.80 2.85 -8.25
CA LEU A 402 -7.57 3.89 -8.93
C LEU A 402 -9.06 3.68 -8.68
N ASP A 403 -9.74 4.73 -8.30
CA ASP A 403 -11.19 4.77 -8.09
C ASP A 403 -11.77 6.01 -8.78
N VAL A 404 -13.09 6.16 -8.75
CA VAL A 404 -13.78 7.35 -9.24
C VAL A 404 -14.81 7.82 -8.23
N GLU A 405 -14.70 9.07 -7.80
CA GLU A 405 -15.61 9.75 -6.89
C GLU A 405 -16.14 11.01 -7.59
N ASP A 406 -17.46 11.19 -7.61
CA ASP A 406 -18.13 12.29 -8.32
C ASP A 406 -17.66 12.52 -9.77
N GLY A 407 -17.36 11.41 -10.46
CA GLY A 407 -16.88 11.43 -11.84
C GLY A 407 -15.40 11.77 -12.02
N ARG A 408 -14.67 12.05 -10.94
CA ARG A 408 -13.23 12.36 -10.95
C ARG A 408 -12.38 11.15 -10.54
N PRO A 409 -11.25 10.89 -11.23
CA PRO A 409 -10.33 9.84 -10.83
C PRO A 409 -9.66 10.21 -9.49
N ILE A 410 -9.64 9.26 -8.56
CA ILE A 410 -8.95 9.39 -7.27
C ILE A 410 -8.02 8.20 -7.07
N LEU A 411 -6.78 8.46 -6.64
CA LEU A 411 -5.87 7.42 -6.17
C LEU A 411 -6.09 7.17 -4.67
N ARG A 412 -6.19 5.90 -4.30
CA ARG A 412 -6.38 5.46 -2.91
C ARG A 412 -5.33 4.46 -2.46
N LEU A 413 -4.98 4.49 -1.17
CA LEU A 413 -4.23 3.42 -0.53
C LEU A 413 -5.19 2.34 -0.02
N VAL A 414 -5.15 1.15 -0.62
CA VAL A 414 -6.03 0.04 -0.22
C VAL A 414 -5.23 -1.15 0.31
N PHE A 415 -5.79 -1.83 1.31
CA PHE A 415 -5.27 -3.09 1.84
C PHE A 415 -6.13 -4.25 1.33
N THR A 416 -5.59 -5.02 0.39
CA THR A 416 -6.34 -6.11 -0.26
C THR A 416 -5.52 -7.38 -0.38
N ALA A 417 -6.18 -8.53 -0.17
CA ALA A 417 -5.63 -9.85 -0.44
C ALA A 417 -5.83 -10.28 -1.91
N SER A 418 -6.57 -9.48 -2.68
CA SER A 418 -6.82 -9.78 -4.08
C SER A 418 -5.56 -9.64 -4.92
N ASN A 419 -5.30 -10.62 -5.78
CA ASN A 419 -4.23 -10.55 -6.79
C ASN A 419 -4.63 -9.78 -8.05
N LEU A 420 -5.88 -9.28 -8.12
CA LEU A 420 -6.34 -8.49 -9.24
C LEU A 420 -5.48 -7.24 -9.44
N GLN A 421 -5.24 -6.91 -10.71
CA GLN A 421 -4.48 -5.73 -11.12
C GLN A 421 -5.05 -5.12 -12.40
N MET A 422 -5.14 -3.80 -12.45
CA MET A 422 -5.45 -3.05 -13.65
C MET A 422 -4.31 -3.23 -14.68
N PRO A 423 -4.62 -3.62 -15.93
CA PRO A 423 -3.63 -3.74 -16.98
C PRO A 423 -2.79 -2.47 -17.11
N ARG A 424 -1.47 -2.61 -17.02
CA ARG A 424 -0.50 -1.50 -17.04
C ARG A 424 -0.66 -0.62 -18.29
N SER A 425 -0.89 -1.23 -19.45
CA SER A 425 -1.07 -0.56 -20.73
C SER A 425 -2.23 0.45 -20.78
N LEU A 426 -3.20 0.35 -19.85
CA LEU A 426 -4.33 1.27 -19.77
C LEU A 426 -3.98 2.59 -19.07
N TRP A 427 -3.01 2.59 -18.14
CA TRP A 427 -2.78 3.72 -17.23
C TRP A 427 -1.34 4.23 -17.22
N THR A 428 -0.40 3.58 -17.91
CA THR A 428 0.98 4.09 -18.07
C THR A 428 1.17 4.86 -19.37
N VAL A 429 2.24 5.66 -19.44
CA VAL A 429 2.64 6.34 -20.68
C VAL A 429 2.86 5.29 -21.78
N PRO A 430 2.18 5.39 -22.93
CA PRO A 430 2.41 4.53 -24.08
C PRO A 430 3.89 4.51 -24.48
N THR A 431 4.39 3.34 -24.84
CA THR A 431 5.80 3.11 -25.20
C THR A 431 6.22 3.80 -26.49
N ASP A 432 5.24 4.22 -27.28
CA ASP A 432 5.33 4.92 -28.55
C ASP A 432 4.86 6.38 -28.46
N PHE A 433 4.55 6.88 -27.27
CA PHE A 433 4.23 8.29 -27.06
C PHE A 433 5.47 9.13 -27.45
N PRO A 434 5.31 10.21 -28.25
CA PRO A 434 6.43 11.04 -28.67
C PRO A 434 7.10 11.74 -27.48
N ALA A 435 8.43 11.80 -27.52
CA ALA A 435 9.26 12.26 -26.41
C ALA A 435 9.16 13.77 -26.12
#